data_AF-A0A929DW12-F1
#
_entry.id   AF-A0A929DW12-F1
#
_cell.length_a   1.000
_cell.length_b   1.000
_cell.length_c   1.000
_cell.angle_alpha   90.00
_cell.angle_beta   90.00
_cell.angle_gamma   90.00
#
_symmetry.space_group_name_H-M   'P 1'
#
loop_
_entity.id
_entity.type
_entity.pdbx_description
1 polymer ?
#
loop_
_entity_poly.entity_id
_entity_poly.type
_entity_poly.pdbx_seq_one_letter_code
_entity_poly.pdbx_strand_id
1 'polypeptide(L)' 'MKRRTFIRNSAAAAAGVSLLNTGFISRRAAISRDIGIQLYTMAKPLSDDFTGTIKKLAAFGYKNLEFAGPYYFSP' A
#
# COMPACT_ATOMS: atom_id res chain seq x y z
N MET A 1 44.17 -19.26 -14.20
CA MET A 1 43.86 -18.78 -12.83
C MET A 1 44.04 -19.91 -11.82
N LYS A 2 44.54 -19.64 -10.60
CA LYS A 2 44.76 -20.68 -9.57
C LYS A 2 43.49 -20.85 -8.70
N ARG A 3 43.09 -22.10 -8.41
CA ARG A 3 41.89 -22.45 -7.61
C ARG A 3 41.83 -21.70 -6.28
N ARG A 4 42.96 -21.61 -5.57
CA ARG A 4 43.09 -20.88 -4.30
C ARG A 4 42.74 -19.39 -4.41
N THR A 5 43.15 -18.75 -5.51
CA THR A 5 42.87 -17.33 -5.76
C THR A 5 41.39 -17.12 -6.04
N PHE A 6 40.78 -18.03 -6.80
CA PHE A 6 39.34 -18.01 -7.05
C PHE A 6 38.53 -18.10 -5.75
N ILE A 7 38.83 -19.09 -4.89
CA ILE A 7 38.12 -19.27 -3.60
C ILE A 7 38.27 -18.04 -2.70
N ARG A 8 39.49 -17.47 -2.61
CA ARG A 8 39.74 -16.28 -1.79
C ARG A 8 38.94 -15.07 -2.28
N ASN A 9 38.90 -14.85 -3.59
CA ASN A 9 38.19 -13.72 -4.17
C ASN A 9 36.67 -13.87 -4.03
N SER A 10 36.14 -15.09 -4.23
CA SER A 10 34.71 -15.36 -4.03
C SER A 10 34.28 -15.18 -2.57
N ALA A 11 35.10 -15.61 -1.61
CA ALA A 11 34.83 -15.41 -0.19
C ALA A 11 34.85 -13.92 0.20
N ALA A 12 35.83 -13.16 -0.32
CA ALA A 12 35.92 -11.72 -0.09
C ALA A 12 34.74 -10.95 -0.71
N ALA A 13 34.30 -11.34 -1.91
CA ALA A 13 33.15 -10.74 -2.58
C ALA A 13 31.84 -10.99 -1.80
N ALA A 14 31.61 -12.23 -1.33
CA ALA A 14 30.44 -12.56 -0.54
C ALA A 14 30.40 -11.79 0.79
N ALA A 15 31.53 -11.69 1.49
CA ALA A 15 31.64 -10.90 2.71
C ALA A 15 31.42 -9.39 2.44
N GLY A 16 31.96 -8.87 1.33
CA GLY A 16 31.73 -7.49 0.90
C GLY A 16 30.25 -7.17 0.66
N VAL A 17 29.50 -8.10 0.05
CA VAL A 17 28.04 -7.94 -0.16
C VAL A 17 27.28 -7.91 1.17
N SER A 18 27.70 -8.66 2.19
CA SER A 18 27.04 -8.65 3.51
C SER A 18 27.20 -7.33 4.28
N LEU A 19 28.20 -6.51 3.94
CA LEU A 19 28.40 -5.18 4.50
C LEU A 19 27.62 -4.08 3.75
N LEU A 20 27.04 -4.40 2.59
CA LEU A 20 26.17 -3.47 1.89
C LEU A 20 24.86 -3.33 2.66
N ASN A 21 24.43 -2.07 2.85
CA ASN A 21 23.16 -1.75 3.48
C ASN A 21 22.02 -2.52 2.78
N THR A 22 21.30 -3.36 3.54
CA THR A 22 20.20 -4.22 3.08
C THR A 22 18.96 -3.43 2.65
N GLY A 23 19.04 -2.11 2.52
CA GLY A 23 17.97 -1.25 1.99
C GLY A 23 17.47 -1.62 0.59
N PHE A 24 18.21 -2.46 -0.15
CA PHE A 24 17.77 -3.06 -1.43
C PHE A 24 16.99 -4.38 -1.27
N ILE A 25 17.06 -5.04 -0.12
CA ILE A 25 16.22 -6.21 0.19
C ILE A 25 14.85 -5.67 0.59
N SER A 26 14.05 -5.39 -0.44
CA SER A 26 12.61 -5.16 -0.39
C SER A 26 12.14 -4.49 0.91
N ARG A 27 12.42 -3.20 1.06
CA ARG A 27 11.56 -2.37 1.90
C ARG A 27 10.19 -2.48 1.25
N ARG A 28 9.32 -3.37 1.74
CA ARG A 28 7.90 -3.34 1.41
C ARG A 28 7.52 -1.90 1.71
N ALA A 29 7.30 -1.10 0.67
CA ALA A 29 6.76 0.23 0.85
C ALA A 29 5.54 -0.01 1.75
N ALA A 30 5.57 0.59 2.94
CA ALA A 30 4.43 0.49 3.82
C ALA A 30 3.27 1.04 2.99
N ILE A 31 2.38 0.17 2.52
CA ILE A 31 1.19 0.59 1.79
C ILE A 31 0.50 1.52 2.77
N SER A 32 0.40 2.79 2.40
CA SER A 32 -0.22 3.79 3.26
C SER A 32 -1.59 3.26 3.66
N ARG A 33 -1.86 3.24 4.96
CA ARG A 33 -3.18 2.87 5.49
C ARG A 33 -4.21 3.96 5.24
N ASP A 34 -3.83 5.09 4.65
CA ASP A 34 -4.72 6.18 4.30
C ASP A 34 -5.46 5.90 2.98
N ILE A 35 -6.17 4.77 2.92
CA ILE A 35 -7.01 4.41 1.79
C ILE A 35 -8.29 5.27 1.85
N GLY A 36 -8.57 5.96 0.75
CA GLY A 36 -9.83 6.68 0.55
C GLY A 36 -10.88 5.85 -0.18
N ILE A 37 -12.14 6.28 -0.12
CA ILE A 37 -13.24 5.69 -0.88
C ILE A 37 -13.97 6.76 -1.70
N GLN A 38 -14.21 6.44 -2.98
CA GLN A 38 -15.02 7.23 -3.89
C GLN A 38 -16.50 6.96 -3.60
N LEU A 39 -17.26 7.98 -3.20
CA LEU A 39 -18.66 7.82 -2.79
C LEU A 39 -19.62 7.49 -3.93
N TYR A 40 -19.18 7.61 -5.19
CA TYR A 40 -19.96 7.21 -6.37
C TYR A 40 -20.44 5.75 -6.30
N THR A 41 -19.58 4.83 -5.85
CA THR A 41 -19.93 3.40 -5.71
C THR A 41 -20.91 3.14 -4.57
N MET A 42 -21.06 4.10 -3.66
CA MET A 42 -21.93 4.04 -2.49
C MET A 42 -23.20 4.88 -2.67
N ALA A 43 -23.49 5.35 -3.89
CA ALA A 43 -24.57 6.30 -4.16
C ALA A 43 -25.96 5.80 -3.68
N LYS A 44 -26.30 4.52 -3.90
CA LYS A 44 -27.56 3.94 -3.41
C LYS A 44 -27.63 3.88 -1.87
N PRO A 45 -26.68 3.24 -1.15
CA PRO A 45 -26.67 3.26 0.31
C PRO A 45 -26.70 4.67 0.92
N LEU A 46 -25.98 5.63 0.32
CA LEU A 46 -25.98 7.03 0.77
C LEU A 46 -27.32 7.72 0.55
N SER A 47 -28.02 7.39 -0.54
CA SER A 47 -29.39 7.89 -0.81
C SER A 47 -30.41 7.30 0.16
N ASP A 48 -30.25 6.02 0.53
CA ASP A 48 -31.17 5.31 1.43
C ASP A 48 -30.96 5.74 2.90
N ASP A 49 -29.70 5.83 3.37
CA ASP A 49 -29.33 6.27 4.71
C ASP A 49 -27.91 6.86 4.72
N PHE A 50 -27.83 8.19 4.55
CA PHE A 50 -26.57 8.91 4.53
C PHE A 50 -25.78 8.72 5.84
N THR A 51 -26.39 9.01 6.98
CA THR A 51 -25.68 9.04 8.27
C THR A 51 -25.23 7.64 8.69
N GLY A 52 -26.09 6.63 8.54
CA GLY A 52 -25.73 5.25 8.85
C GLY A 52 -24.68 4.69 7.91
N THR A 53 -24.70 5.07 6.63
CA THR A 53 -23.67 4.67 5.66
C THR A 53 -22.31 5.26 6.02
N ILE A 54 -22.23 6.56 6.35
CA ILE A 54 -20.98 7.19 6.78
C ILE A 54 -20.45 6.57 8.08
N LYS A 55 -21.32 6.30 9.06
CA LYS A 55 -20.92 5.61 10.31
C LYS A 55 -20.33 4.22 10.05
N LYS A 56 -20.91 3.45 9.11
CA LYS A 56 -20.38 2.15 8.70
C LYS A 56 -19.02 2.28 8.03
N LEU A 57 -18.85 3.24 7.11
CA LEU A 57 -17.56 3.50 6.46
C LEU A 57 -16.47 3.86 7.48
N ALA A 58 -16.80 4.68 8.49
CA ALA A 58 -15.89 4.99 9.59
C ALA A 58 -15.55 3.76 10.43
N ALA A 59 -16.53 2.90 10.73
CA ALA A 59 -16.32 1.64 11.44
C ALA A 59 -15.44 0.64 10.66
N PHE A 60 -15.49 0.68 9.32
CA PHE A 60 -14.58 -0.08 8.45
C PHE A 60 -13.16 0.50 8.36
N GLY A 61 -12.93 1.69 8.93
CA GLY A 61 -11.61 2.31 8.99
C GLY A 61 -11.31 3.27 7.84
N TYR A 62 -12.29 3.61 6.99
CA TYR A 62 -12.12 4.66 6.00
C TYR A 62 -12.04 6.03 6.68
N LYS A 63 -10.99 6.79 6.36
CA LYS A 63 -10.75 8.13 6.90
C LYS A 63 -10.92 9.24 5.86
N ASN A 64 -10.73 8.89 4.60
CA ASN A 64 -10.78 9.82 3.47
C ASN A 64 -11.96 9.45 2.57
N LEU A 65 -12.81 10.43 2.28
CA LEU A 65 -13.98 10.28 1.43
C LEU A 65 -13.83 11.23 0.24
N GLU A 66 -14.01 10.72 -0.97
CA GLU A 66 -14.08 11.53 -2.18
C GLU A 66 -15.54 11.64 -2.61
N PHE A 67 -16.04 12.89 -2.67
CA PHE A 67 -17.40 13.15 -3.11
C PHE A 67 -17.49 13.06 -4.63
N ALA A 68 -18.49 12.32 -5.11
CA ALA A 68 -18.90 12.44 -6.50
C ALA A 68 -19.57 13.82 -6.71
N GLY A 69 -19.54 14.34 -7.94
CA GLY A 69 -20.14 15.62 -8.31
C GLY A 69 -21.65 15.75 -7.97
N PRO A 70 -22.36 16.78 -8.46
CA PRO A 70 -23.73 17.13 -8.01
C PRO A 70 -24.83 16.12 -8.42
N TYR A 71 -24.46 14.89 -8.76
CA TYR A 71 -25.31 13.86 -9.28
C TYR A 71 -25.98 13.09 -8.14
N TYR A 72 -27.31 13.07 -8.17
CA TYR A 72 -28.10 12.14 -7.36
C TYR A 72 -28.02 10.74 -7.96
N PHE A 73 -28.14 9.72 -7.12
CA PHE A 73 -28.26 8.34 -7.59
C PHE A 73 -29.51 8.22 -8.48
N SER A 74 -29.32 7.84 -9.74
CA SER A 74 -30.40 7.48 -10.67
C SER A 74 -30.33 5.97 -10.91
N PRO A 75 -31.42 5.20 -10.69
CA PRO A 75 -31.47 3.76 -10.88
C PRO A 75 -31.17 3.29 -12.30
#